data_AF-A0A6L3F3F2-F1
#
_entry.id   AF-A0A6L3F3F2-F1
#
_cell.length_a   1.000
_cell.length_b   1.000
_cell.length_c   1.000
_cell.angle_alpha   90.00
_cell.angle_beta   90.00
_cell.angle_gamma   90.00
#
_symmetry.space_group_name_H-M   'P 1'
#
loop_
_entity.id
_entity.type
_entity.pdbx_description
1 polymer ?
#
loop_
_entity_poly.entity_id
_entity_poly.type
_entity_poly.pdbx_seq_one_letter_code
_entity_poly.pdbx_strand_id
1 'polypeptide(L)'
;MEEMMSAMEQKAAFLGREPVAEAEDFMGRRAEIRWLADKLGREMPQNCNIVGEPRIGKSSLLQYVYRNQIGLPKGMNGVYVWLRLVELSDYSPDSFWHFVVKRVVHALKRHGLDVNDDVLNEPNLDARDLFDALDEMLEQIIESGELARIILLIDDFDVLVYQGIQSRDLDWLRSLVTRYGEVLAFVISSTDSLVRLSERILQHEDESGRQMVSPFANIFHNLQMGLMSRADAEALCREAAVAEGVSALSEADIDFLLLEAGRHPAMLKIGVGYLFEAQRLSEPNEIYEDARSDFLFDGHVRWLSQNLFTRRTMEEKQALLELANDTAVTCDPIIINRLKRQLGLVEKRNGRLSLFSNAFQHWTQRQKIEEPETEFDKETVDAAASEPTFEYVAPSRTVRFSNGEEVRLTPLENRLLSYFLENANKVCTTDELLKNIWGSNKTRAVVEKAVNRLRTKIEVDQKRPRFILSARGEGYLLRIR
;
A
#
# COMPACT_ATOMS: atom_id res chain seq x y z
N MET A 1 5.69 3.09 -31.02
CA MET A 1 6.71 2.42 -30.19
C MET A 1 7.03 3.28 -28.97
N GLU A 2 7.30 4.58 -29.15
CA GLU A 2 7.40 5.58 -28.06
C GLU A 2 6.11 5.71 -27.23
N GLU A 3 4.91 5.76 -27.84
CA GLU A 3 3.65 5.84 -27.07
C GLU A 3 3.34 4.58 -26.24
N MET A 4 3.79 3.40 -26.69
CA MET A 4 3.55 2.12 -25.99
C MET A 4 4.61 1.87 -24.91
N MET A 5 5.85 2.31 -25.14
CA MET A 5 6.89 2.39 -24.12
C MET A 5 6.52 3.45 -23.06
N SER A 6 5.96 4.59 -23.46
CA SER A 6 5.42 5.62 -22.57
C SER A 6 4.25 5.10 -21.74
N ALA A 7 3.30 4.35 -22.33
CA ALA A 7 2.22 3.70 -21.58
C ALA A 7 2.70 2.58 -20.63
N MET A 8 3.81 1.90 -20.96
CA MET A 8 4.39 0.84 -20.12
C MET A 8 5.31 1.38 -19.01
N GLU A 9 6.07 2.43 -19.28
CA GLU A 9 6.78 3.25 -18.29
C GLU A 9 5.78 3.96 -17.40
N GLN A 10 4.66 4.48 -17.92
CA GLN A 10 3.54 5.00 -17.15
C GLN A 10 2.91 3.90 -16.28
N LYS A 11 2.65 2.68 -16.77
CA LYS A 11 2.04 1.58 -15.99
C LYS A 11 2.95 1.04 -14.87
N ALA A 12 4.26 0.97 -15.09
CA ALA A 12 5.25 0.67 -14.05
C ALA A 12 5.46 1.86 -13.09
N ALA A 13 5.41 3.08 -13.61
CA ALA A 13 5.42 4.31 -12.82
C ALA A 13 4.07 4.56 -12.10
N PHE A 14 2.98 3.86 -12.41
CA PHE A 14 1.67 4.01 -11.74
C PHE A 14 1.52 3.05 -10.56
N LEU A 15 1.96 1.80 -10.72
CA LEU A 15 1.99 0.79 -9.65
C LEU A 15 3.08 1.08 -8.58
N GLY A 16 4.09 1.85 -8.97
CA GLY A 16 5.18 2.35 -8.15
C GLY A 16 5.31 3.87 -8.10
N ARG A 17 4.24 4.64 -8.35
CA ARG A 17 4.33 6.08 -8.07
C ARG A 17 4.38 6.29 -6.58
N GLU A 18 5.36 7.09 -6.20
CA GLU A 18 5.31 7.97 -5.05
C GLU A 18 3.91 8.60 -4.93
N PRO A 19 3.48 9.01 -3.73
CA PRO A 19 2.38 9.95 -3.50
C PRO A 19 1.91 10.77 -4.74
N VAL A 20 0.59 10.91 -4.89
CA VAL A 20 -0.13 11.69 -5.94
C VAL A 20 0.66 12.90 -6.48
N ALA A 21 1.26 12.72 -7.66
CA ALA A 21 2.29 13.60 -8.17
C ALA A 21 1.87 15.05 -8.42
N GLU A 22 0.59 15.44 -8.35
CA GLU A 22 0.12 16.83 -8.33
C GLU A 22 -0.94 17.06 -7.25
N ALA A 23 -0.88 18.20 -6.56
CA ALA A 23 -1.81 18.52 -5.46
C ALA A 23 -3.29 18.50 -5.91
N GLU A 24 -3.54 18.88 -7.15
CA GLU A 24 -4.88 18.92 -7.76
C GLU A 24 -5.46 17.52 -8.03
N ASP A 25 -4.63 16.49 -8.08
CA ASP A 25 -5.03 15.09 -8.31
C ASP A 25 -5.38 14.37 -6.99
N PHE A 26 -5.19 15.00 -5.82
CA PHE A 26 -5.55 14.37 -4.54
C PHE A 26 -7.06 14.50 -4.31
N MET A 27 -7.79 13.49 -4.76
CA MET A 27 -9.25 13.48 -4.72
C MET A 27 -9.80 13.00 -3.37
N GLY A 28 -10.72 13.80 -2.83
CA GLY A 28 -11.50 13.46 -1.65
C GLY A 28 -10.79 13.75 -0.33
N ARG A 29 -11.07 12.95 0.71
CA ARG A 29 -10.45 13.08 2.05
C ARG A 29 -10.62 14.47 2.67
N ARG A 30 -11.71 15.17 2.33
CA ARG A 30 -11.99 16.54 2.77
C ARG A 30 -12.08 16.68 4.29
N ALA A 31 -12.55 15.64 4.97
CA ALA A 31 -12.64 15.62 6.42
C ALA A 31 -11.24 15.54 7.05
N GLU A 32 -10.39 14.66 6.53
CA GLU A 32 -8.99 14.48 6.92
C GLU A 32 -8.15 15.74 6.66
N ILE A 33 -8.27 16.34 5.47
CA ILE A 33 -7.62 17.61 5.13
C ILE A 33 -8.06 18.72 6.08
N ARG A 34 -9.36 18.86 6.32
CA ARG A 34 -9.89 19.89 7.23
C ARG A 34 -9.41 19.67 8.66
N TRP A 35 -9.35 18.42 9.10
CA TRP A 35 -8.82 18.08 10.42
C TRP A 35 -7.36 18.48 10.55
N LEU A 36 -6.52 18.17 9.56
CA LEU A 36 -5.11 18.61 9.55
C LEU A 36 -4.99 20.13 9.51
N ALA A 37 -5.81 20.81 8.70
CA ALA A 37 -5.83 22.27 8.64
C ALA A 37 -6.18 22.91 9.99
N ASP A 38 -7.15 22.35 10.74
CA ASP A 38 -7.50 22.84 12.09
C ASP A 38 -6.36 22.66 13.09
N LYS A 39 -5.62 21.55 13.00
CA LYS A 39 -4.53 21.21 13.91
C LYS A 39 -3.26 22.01 13.64
N LEU A 40 -2.90 22.12 12.37
CA LEU A 40 -1.70 22.82 11.92
C LEU A 40 -1.91 24.34 11.84
N GLY A 41 -3.15 24.80 11.67
CA GLY A 41 -3.53 26.22 11.54
C GLY A 41 -3.70 27.00 12.83
N ARG A 42 -3.48 26.37 13.99
CA ARG A 42 -3.56 27.05 15.29
C ARG A 42 -2.41 28.05 15.47
N GLU A 43 -2.52 28.90 16.48
CA GLU A 43 -1.43 29.79 16.90
C GLU A 43 -0.17 28.96 17.19
N MET A 44 -0.28 27.97 18.08
CA MET A 44 0.71 26.91 18.27
C MET A 44 0.28 25.65 17.48
N PRO A 45 1.00 25.25 16.43
CA PRO A 45 0.63 24.09 15.61
C PRO A 45 0.69 22.79 16.42
N GLN A 46 -0.24 21.87 16.16
CA GLN A 46 -0.31 20.60 16.89
C GLN A 46 0.30 19.44 16.10
N ASN A 47 1.04 18.56 16.79
CA ASN A 47 1.60 17.37 16.17
C ASN A 47 0.50 16.37 15.80
N CYS A 48 0.61 15.82 14.59
CA CYS A 48 -0.41 14.96 13.98
C CYS A 48 0.21 13.63 13.57
N ASN A 49 -0.49 12.54 13.88
CA ASN A 49 -0.13 11.21 13.42
C ASN A 49 -1.25 10.65 12.54
N ILE A 50 -0.96 10.42 11.27
CA ILE A 50 -1.85 9.85 10.26
C ILE A 50 -1.69 8.33 10.32
N VAL A 51 -2.66 7.67 10.94
CA VAL A 51 -2.65 6.22 11.18
C VAL A 51 -3.55 5.54 10.17
N GLY A 52 -3.08 4.48 9.52
CA GLY A 52 -3.94 3.69 8.65
C GLY A 52 -3.23 2.59 7.92
N GLU A 53 -4.00 1.67 7.33
CA GLU A 53 -3.46 0.49 6.64
C GLU A 53 -2.54 0.86 5.45
N PRO A 54 -1.68 -0.07 4.99
CA PRO A 54 -0.84 0.15 3.82
C PRO A 54 -1.67 0.54 2.59
N ARG A 55 -1.17 1.47 1.79
CA ARG A 55 -1.82 1.95 0.55
C ARG A 55 -3.24 2.55 0.72
N ILE A 56 -3.60 2.98 1.93
CA ILE A 56 -4.87 3.71 2.20
C ILE A 56 -4.83 5.20 1.78
N GLY A 57 -3.66 5.68 1.33
CA GLY A 57 -3.44 7.03 0.83
C GLY A 57 -2.75 7.99 1.82
N LYS A 58 -2.07 7.50 2.86
CA LYS A 58 -1.37 8.33 3.85
C LYS A 58 -0.30 9.24 3.21
N SER A 59 0.60 8.64 2.43
CA SER A 59 1.68 9.33 1.73
C SER A 59 1.15 10.36 0.73
N SER A 60 0.05 10.03 0.03
CA SER A 60 -0.67 10.97 -0.84
C SER A 60 -1.26 12.16 -0.08
N LEU A 61 -1.82 11.91 1.11
CA LEU A 61 -2.31 12.99 1.98
C LEU A 61 -1.17 13.87 2.49
N LEU A 62 -0.04 13.28 2.92
CA LEU A 62 1.14 14.04 3.34
C LEU A 62 1.68 14.93 2.23
N GLN A 63 1.78 14.41 1.01
CA GLN A 63 2.22 15.22 -0.12
C GLN A 63 1.24 16.34 -0.45
N TYR A 64 -0.08 16.10 -0.34
CA TYR A 64 -1.07 17.16 -0.48
C TYR A 64 -0.88 18.25 0.59
N VAL A 65 -0.61 17.87 1.84
CA VAL A 65 -0.27 18.80 2.94
C VAL A 65 0.99 19.61 2.61
N TYR A 66 2.04 18.93 2.14
CA TYR A 66 3.31 19.56 1.76
C TYR A 66 3.15 20.58 0.63
N ARG A 67 2.48 20.19 -0.47
CA ARG A 67 2.33 21.05 -1.66
C ARG A 67 1.41 22.24 -1.44
N ASN A 68 0.32 22.05 -0.71
CA ASN A 68 -0.66 23.11 -0.46
C ASN A 68 -0.40 23.87 0.85
N GLN A 69 0.68 23.53 1.57
CA GLN A 69 1.03 24.11 2.87
C GLN A 69 -0.18 24.16 3.82
N ILE A 70 -0.85 23.01 3.96
CA ILE A 70 -2.11 22.92 4.70
C ILE A 70 -1.90 23.34 6.15
N GLY A 71 -2.75 24.26 6.62
CA GLY A 71 -2.66 24.84 7.96
C GLY A 71 -1.70 26.02 8.09
N LEU A 72 -1.18 26.58 7.00
CA LEU A 72 -0.44 27.83 7.07
C LEU A 72 -1.37 29.03 7.30
N PRO A 73 -1.18 29.84 8.35
CA PRO A 73 -1.97 31.06 8.55
C PRO A 73 -1.73 32.07 7.43
N LYS A 74 -2.76 32.85 7.08
CA LYS A 74 -2.65 33.88 6.04
C LYS A 74 -1.60 34.92 6.42
N GLY A 75 -0.65 35.17 5.52
CA GLY A 75 0.40 36.17 5.69
C GLY A 75 1.60 35.71 6.54
N MET A 76 1.65 34.44 6.95
CA MET A 76 2.80 33.83 7.62
C MET A 76 3.64 33.04 6.60
N ASN A 77 4.96 33.01 6.78
CA ASN A 77 5.83 32.16 5.97
C ASN A 77 5.74 30.71 6.44
N GLY A 78 5.77 29.75 5.51
CA GLY A 78 5.69 28.33 5.82
C GLY A 78 6.85 27.56 5.22
N VAL A 79 7.57 26.80 6.04
CA VAL A 79 8.62 25.87 5.64
C VAL A 79 8.12 24.45 5.93
N TYR A 80 7.62 23.79 4.90
CA TYR A 80 7.18 22.40 4.98
C TYR A 80 8.33 21.53 4.50
N VAL A 81 8.74 20.54 5.29
CA VAL A 81 9.86 19.65 4.98
C VAL A 81 9.35 18.23 4.88
N TRP A 82 9.48 17.62 3.71
CA TRP A 82 9.03 16.25 3.50
C TRP A 82 10.20 15.27 3.63
N LEU A 83 10.11 14.43 4.65
CA LEU A 83 11.08 13.41 5.03
C LEU A 83 10.55 12.05 4.58
N ARG A 84 10.90 11.65 3.35
CA ARG A 84 10.56 10.35 2.78
C ARG A 84 11.59 9.32 3.22
N LEU A 85 11.29 8.58 4.29
CA LEU A 85 12.24 7.65 4.91
C LEU A 85 12.69 6.52 3.98
N VAL A 86 11.89 6.21 2.95
CA VAL A 86 12.24 5.27 1.88
C VAL A 86 13.48 5.69 1.06
N GLU A 87 13.91 6.94 1.16
CA GLU A 87 15.11 7.48 0.49
C GLU A 87 16.40 7.32 1.30
N LEU A 88 16.30 6.86 2.55
CA LEU A 88 17.47 6.59 3.38
C LEU A 88 18.32 5.47 2.79
N SER A 89 19.64 5.63 2.83
CA SER A 89 20.60 4.58 2.45
C SER A 89 20.55 3.39 3.40
N ASP A 90 20.39 3.70 4.69
CA ASP A 90 20.27 2.79 5.81
C ASP A 90 19.52 3.51 6.94
N TYR A 91 19.01 2.75 7.90
CA TYR A 91 18.15 3.26 8.96
C TYR A 91 18.88 3.45 10.29
N SER A 92 20.21 3.63 10.26
CA SER A 92 20.96 3.98 11.46
C SER A 92 20.57 5.37 11.99
N PRO A 93 20.75 5.64 13.29
CA PRO A 93 20.53 6.97 13.84
C PRO A 93 21.31 8.07 13.09
N ASP A 94 22.58 7.82 12.76
CA ASP A 94 23.43 8.80 12.09
C ASP A 94 22.90 9.14 10.68
N SER A 95 22.53 8.12 9.90
CA SER A 95 21.92 8.32 8.57
C SER A 95 20.56 9.02 8.65
N PHE A 96 19.75 8.71 9.66
CA PHE A 96 18.47 9.38 9.89
C PHE A 96 18.66 10.87 10.21
N TRP A 97 19.49 11.20 11.19
CA TRP A 97 19.72 12.60 11.58
C TRP A 97 20.39 13.40 10.48
N HIS A 98 21.34 12.79 9.75
CA HIS A 98 21.97 13.45 8.61
C HIS A 98 20.94 13.78 7.53
N PHE A 99 20.02 12.83 7.24
CA PHE A 99 18.93 13.05 6.31
C PHE A 99 17.98 14.16 6.76
N VAL A 100 17.60 14.19 8.05
CA VAL A 100 16.74 15.24 8.62
C VAL A 100 17.40 16.60 8.47
N VAL A 101 18.62 16.78 8.99
CA VAL A 101 19.37 18.05 8.93
C VAL A 101 19.50 18.52 7.49
N LYS A 102 19.95 17.65 6.59
CA LYS A 102 20.10 17.95 5.17
C LYS A 102 18.79 18.45 4.56
N ARG A 103 17.67 17.78 4.81
CA ARG A 103 16.36 18.14 4.26
C ARG A 103 15.84 19.45 4.83
N VAL A 104 16.04 19.69 6.13
CA VAL A 104 15.65 20.94 6.79
C VAL A 104 16.46 22.11 6.22
N VAL A 105 17.79 22.01 6.17
CA VAL A 105 18.67 23.03 5.58
C VAL A 105 18.26 23.39 4.16
N HIS A 106 18.04 22.39 3.30
CA HIS A 106 17.62 22.62 1.91
C HIS A 106 16.27 23.34 1.83
N ALA A 107 15.32 23.00 2.71
CA ALA A 107 14.03 23.66 2.74
C ALA A 107 14.14 25.12 3.21
N LEU A 108 14.89 25.37 4.29
CA LEU A 108 15.12 26.71 4.83
C LEU A 108 15.77 27.63 3.79
N LYS A 109 16.87 27.19 3.15
CA LYS A 109 17.54 27.94 2.08
C LYS A 109 16.62 28.23 0.89
N ARG A 110 15.78 27.27 0.49
CA ARG A 110 14.80 27.46 -0.60
C ARG A 110 13.76 28.53 -0.28
N HIS A 111 13.46 28.72 1.00
CA HIS A 111 12.56 29.76 1.49
C HIS A 111 13.28 31.08 1.81
N GLY A 112 14.56 31.22 1.46
CA GLY A 112 15.34 32.46 1.59
C GLY A 112 15.89 32.70 3.00
N LEU A 113 15.83 31.70 3.88
CA LEU A 113 16.42 31.78 5.22
C LEU A 113 17.91 31.44 5.14
N ASP A 114 18.75 32.33 5.65
CA ASP A 114 20.20 32.13 5.71
C ASP A 114 20.55 31.27 6.91
N VAL A 115 20.99 30.03 6.65
CA VAL A 115 21.33 29.05 7.69
C VAL A 115 22.69 28.46 7.43
N ASN A 116 23.46 28.28 8.50
CA ASN A 116 24.76 27.63 8.44
C ASN A 116 24.59 26.14 8.13
N ASP A 117 25.21 25.67 7.04
CA ASP A 117 25.24 24.27 6.63
C ASP A 117 26.63 23.64 6.63
N ASP A 118 27.61 24.29 7.27
CA ASP A 118 28.99 23.81 7.39
C ASP A 118 29.04 22.40 7.99
N VAL A 119 28.16 22.11 8.95
CA VAL A 119 28.00 20.78 9.56
C VAL A 119 27.80 19.69 8.51
N LEU A 120 27.06 19.94 7.41
CA LEU A 120 26.83 18.91 6.40
C LEU A 120 28.09 18.49 5.62
N ASN A 121 29.18 19.26 5.74
CA ASN A 121 30.47 18.98 5.11
C ASN A 121 31.47 18.33 6.07
N GLU A 122 31.17 18.22 7.37
CA GLU A 122 32.07 17.65 8.36
C GLU A 122 32.11 16.11 8.27
N PRO A 123 33.32 15.50 8.24
CA PRO A 123 33.45 14.06 8.22
C PRO A 123 33.19 13.45 9.60
N ASN A 124 32.58 12.25 9.62
CA ASN A 124 32.35 11.43 10.82
C ASN A 124 31.45 12.06 11.88
N LEU A 125 30.48 12.89 11.48
CA LEU A 125 29.46 13.35 12.41
C LEU A 125 28.60 12.20 12.91
N ASP A 126 28.34 12.21 14.22
CA ASP A 126 27.37 11.31 14.81
C ASP A 126 25.97 11.97 14.89
N ALA A 127 24.97 11.16 15.23
CA ALA A 127 23.60 11.60 15.44
C ALA A 127 23.46 12.77 16.44
N ARG A 128 24.34 12.85 17.46
CA ARG A 128 24.28 13.89 18.49
C ARG A 128 24.75 15.23 17.93
N ASP A 129 25.87 15.24 17.21
CA ASP A 129 26.41 16.45 16.57
C ASP A 129 25.38 17.04 15.59
N LEU A 130 24.75 16.17 14.79
CA LEU A 130 23.70 16.55 13.83
C LEU A 130 22.45 17.09 14.51
N PHE A 131 22.04 16.49 15.63
CA PHE A 131 20.93 16.99 16.43
C PHE A 131 21.22 18.38 17.01
N ASP A 132 22.40 18.57 17.60
CA ASP A 132 22.78 19.85 18.21
C ASP A 132 22.86 20.96 17.15
N ALA A 133 23.37 20.66 15.94
CA ALA A 133 23.34 21.61 14.83
C ALA A 133 21.91 21.97 14.37
N LEU A 134 20.98 21.00 14.35
CA LEU A 134 19.57 21.29 14.05
C LEU A 134 18.94 22.19 15.11
N ASP A 135 19.23 21.91 16.38
CA ASP A 135 18.75 22.68 17.53
C ASP A 135 19.20 24.14 17.42
N GLU A 136 20.50 24.38 17.21
CA GLU A 136 21.08 25.72 17.04
C GLU A 136 20.50 26.48 15.83
N MET A 137 20.31 25.81 14.69
CA MET A 137 19.72 26.43 13.51
C MET A 137 18.27 26.88 13.76
N LEU A 138 17.47 26.06 14.43
CA LEU A 138 16.08 26.41 14.74
C LEU A 138 16.01 27.57 15.74
N GLU A 139 16.90 27.60 16.73
CA GLU A 139 17.02 28.71 17.67
C GLU A 139 17.35 30.02 16.95
N GLN A 140 18.34 30.02 16.06
CA GLN A 140 18.73 31.21 15.27
C GLN A 140 17.59 31.76 14.41
N ILE A 141 16.79 30.89 13.77
CA ILE A 141 15.64 31.32 12.96
C ILE A 141 14.56 31.97 13.83
N ILE A 142 14.34 31.45 15.03
CA ILE A 142 13.34 32.02 15.94
C ILE A 142 13.83 33.36 16.48
N GLU A 143 15.11 33.46 16.85
CA GLU A 143 15.72 34.69 17.34
C GLU A 143 15.80 35.81 16.29
N SER A 144 15.93 35.46 14.99
CA SER A 144 15.92 36.45 13.90
C SER A 144 14.58 37.17 13.76
N GLY A 145 13.50 36.62 14.36
CA GLY A 145 12.15 37.15 14.25
C GLY A 145 11.48 36.88 12.90
N GLU A 146 12.12 36.09 12.04
CA GLU A 146 11.54 35.62 10.78
C GLU A 146 10.54 34.51 11.07
N LEU A 147 9.31 34.91 11.42
CA LEU A 147 8.20 34.01 11.79
C LEU A 147 7.84 33.06 10.64
N ALA A 148 8.52 31.92 10.60
CA ALA A 148 8.24 30.81 9.71
C ALA A 148 7.60 29.66 10.48
N ARG A 149 6.43 29.20 10.02
CA ARG A 149 5.84 27.94 10.45
C ARG A 149 6.63 26.79 9.87
N ILE A 150 7.22 25.96 10.71
CA ILE A 150 8.03 24.81 10.29
C ILE A 150 7.24 23.52 10.50
N ILE A 151 6.92 22.82 9.42
CA ILE A 151 6.19 21.54 9.49
C ILE A 151 7.08 20.42 8.96
N LEU A 152 7.44 19.47 9.82
CA LEU A 152 8.21 18.29 9.43
C LEU A 152 7.25 17.13 9.15
N LEU A 153 7.15 16.74 7.88
CA LEU A 153 6.31 15.64 7.42
C LEU A 153 7.15 14.37 7.31
N ILE A 154 6.96 13.42 8.21
CA ILE A 154 7.72 12.15 8.21
C ILE A 154 6.82 11.05 7.66
N ASP A 155 7.21 10.46 6.53
CA ASP A 155 6.45 9.43 5.85
C ASP A 155 6.98 8.02 6.16
N ASP A 156 6.09 7.07 6.40
CA ASP A 156 6.36 5.67 6.73
C ASP A 156 7.26 5.50 7.97
N PHE A 157 6.88 6.15 9.07
CA PHE A 157 7.65 6.14 10.33
C PHE A 157 7.84 4.74 10.92
N ASP A 158 6.96 3.79 10.62
CA ASP A 158 7.10 2.40 11.04
C ASP A 158 8.47 1.82 10.64
N VAL A 159 9.05 2.26 9.51
CA VAL A 159 10.32 1.74 9.00
C VAL A 159 11.46 2.02 9.99
N LEU A 160 11.52 3.21 10.57
CA LEU A 160 12.54 3.55 11.57
C LEU A 160 12.41 2.69 12.83
N VAL A 161 11.17 2.46 13.28
CA VAL A 161 10.84 1.62 14.44
C VAL A 161 11.33 0.18 14.23
N TYR A 162 11.19 -0.36 13.02
CA TYR A 162 11.62 -1.72 12.71
C TYR A 162 13.11 -1.89 12.42
N GLN A 163 13.81 -0.81 12.08
CA GLN A 163 15.15 -0.90 11.50
C GLN A 163 16.26 -0.27 12.36
N GLY A 164 15.93 0.42 13.46
CA GLY A 164 16.95 0.76 14.47
C GLY A 164 16.93 2.15 15.08
N ILE A 165 15.84 2.92 14.98
CA ILE A 165 15.72 4.16 15.77
C ILE A 165 15.75 3.83 17.27
N GLN A 166 16.46 4.62 18.06
CA GLN A 166 16.62 4.39 19.49
C GLN A 166 15.69 5.29 20.30
N SER A 167 15.47 4.93 21.57
CA SER A 167 14.64 5.75 22.47
C SER A 167 15.17 7.18 22.59
N ARG A 168 16.50 7.36 22.60
CA ARG A 168 17.15 8.68 22.65
C ARG A 168 16.75 9.59 21.48
N ASP A 169 16.60 9.03 20.27
CA ASP A 169 16.26 9.79 19.07
C ASP A 169 14.81 10.30 19.15
N LEU A 170 13.90 9.50 19.72
CA LEU A 170 12.53 9.93 20.00
C LEU A 170 12.47 11.02 21.07
N ASP A 171 13.32 10.94 22.09
CA ASP A 171 13.42 11.97 23.12
C ASP A 171 13.97 13.28 22.56
N TRP A 172 14.90 13.21 21.60
CA TRP A 172 15.39 14.36 20.84
C TRP A 172 14.30 14.98 19.95
N LEU A 173 13.54 14.19 19.19
CA LEU A 173 12.39 14.71 18.45
C LEU A 173 11.36 15.39 19.38
N ARG A 174 11.13 14.81 20.57
CA ARG A 174 10.23 15.39 21.59
C ARG A 174 10.77 16.70 22.15
N SER A 175 12.08 16.81 22.36
CA SER A 175 12.69 18.02 22.92
C SER A 175 12.56 19.19 21.94
N LEU A 176 12.67 18.96 20.63
CA LEU A 176 12.42 19.97 19.59
C LEU A 176 11.00 20.53 19.68
N VAL A 177 9.97 19.68 19.82
CA VAL A 177 8.59 20.16 20.03
C VAL A 177 8.47 20.95 21.32
N THR A 178 9.12 20.48 22.39
CA THR A 178 9.02 21.11 23.70
C THR A 178 9.62 22.53 23.68
N ARG A 179 10.71 22.73 22.94
CA ARG A 179 11.40 24.02 22.85
C ARG A 179 10.82 24.95 21.78
N TYR A 180 10.42 24.40 20.63
CA TYR A 180 10.05 25.16 19.43
C TYR A 180 8.58 25.02 19.02
N GLY A 181 7.73 24.45 19.88
CA GLY A 181 6.33 24.13 19.56
C GLY A 181 5.43 25.31 19.21
N GLU A 182 5.89 26.55 19.38
CA GLU A 182 5.20 27.75 18.90
C GLU A 182 5.21 27.85 17.37
N VAL A 183 6.25 27.33 16.73
CA VAL A 183 6.46 27.41 15.27
C VAL A 183 6.64 26.05 14.60
N LEU A 184 7.08 25.03 15.35
CA LEU A 184 7.41 23.70 14.86
C LEU A 184 6.30 22.69 15.18
N ALA A 185 5.89 21.90 14.19
CA ALA A 185 5.08 20.70 14.41
C ALA A 185 5.45 19.56 13.46
N PHE A 186 5.13 18.34 13.90
CA PHE A 186 5.30 17.12 13.12
C PHE A 186 3.97 16.64 12.52
N VAL A 187 4.03 16.16 11.27
CA VAL A 187 2.98 15.33 10.68
C VAL A 187 3.59 14.00 10.28
N ILE A 188 3.28 12.95 11.03
CA ILE A 188 3.86 11.63 10.84
C ILE A 188 2.83 10.73 10.18
N SER A 189 3.21 9.91 9.20
CA SER A 189 2.39 8.77 8.76
C SER A 189 2.91 7.48 9.37
N SER A 190 1.97 6.63 9.80
CA SER A 190 2.30 5.32 10.33
C SER A 190 1.17 4.32 10.08
N THR A 191 1.48 3.04 10.24
CA THR A 191 0.48 1.99 10.06
C THR A 191 -0.30 1.73 11.35
N ASP A 192 0.36 1.83 12.50
CA ASP A 192 -0.25 1.82 13.82
C ASP A 192 -0.02 3.14 14.56
N SER A 193 -0.82 3.41 15.60
CA SER A 193 -0.59 4.58 16.47
C SER A 193 0.83 4.58 17.03
N LEU A 194 1.45 5.76 17.16
CA LEU A 194 2.81 5.88 17.70
C LEU A 194 2.96 5.27 19.10
N VAL A 195 1.91 5.22 19.92
CA VAL A 195 1.91 4.53 21.22
C VAL A 195 2.26 3.06 21.04
N ARG A 196 1.49 2.33 20.21
CA ARG A 196 1.73 0.92 19.86
C ARG A 196 3.08 0.67 19.19
N LEU A 197 3.53 1.60 18.35
CA LEU A 197 4.85 1.49 17.71
C LEU A 197 5.97 1.67 18.75
N SER A 198 5.82 2.64 19.66
CA SER A 198 6.81 2.90 20.70
C SER A 198 6.92 1.76 21.72
N GLU A 199 5.83 1.05 22.01
CA GLU A 199 5.86 -0.17 22.82
C GLU A 199 6.83 -1.22 22.26
N ARG A 200 7.01 -1.30 20.94
CA ARG A 200 7.95 -2.24 20.31
C ARG A 200 9.42 -1.84 20.50
N ILE A 201 9.70 -0.53 20.55
CA ILE A 201 11.06 -0.02 20.81
C ILE A 201 11.41 -0.28 22.28
N LEU A 202 10.44 -0.12 23.18
CA LEU A 202 10.63 -0.23 24.62
C LEU A 202 10.56 -1.68 25.14
N GLN A 203 10.17 -2.64 24.30
CA GLN A 203 10.27 -4.08 24.61
C GLN A 203 11.70 -4.57 24.80
N HIS A 204 12.71 -3.74 24.54
CA HIS A 204 14.12 -4.10 24.70
C HIS A 204 14.78 -3.72 26.03
N GLU A 205 14.20 -2.89 26.91
CA GLU A 205 14.89 -2.54 28.19
C GLU A 205 13.93 -2.21 29.37
N ASP A 206 13.87 -3.12 30.36
CA ASP A 206 14.00 -2.89 31.83
C ASP A 206 13.75 -4.22 32.59
N GLU A 207 14.68 -4.61 33.47
CA GLU A 207 14.59 -5.77 34.38
C GLU A 207 13.44 -5.66 35.42
N SER A 208 12.83 -4.47 35.57
CA SER A 208 11.80 -4.16 36.57
C SER A 208 10.35 -4.34 36.09
N GLY A 209 10.14 -4.74 34.82
CA GLY A 209 8.82 -5.12 34.29
C GLY A 209 7.82 -3.96 34.15
N ARG A 210 8.28 -2.70 34.20
CA ARG A 210 7.43 -1.53 33.93
C ARG A 210 7.38 -1.26 32.43
N GLN A 211 6.17 -1.29 31.86
CA GLN A 211 5.95 -0.75 30.52
C GLN A 211 6.22 0.76 30.53
N MET A 212 7.37 1.17 30.01
CA MET A 212 7.55 2.55 29.59
C MET A 212 6.82 2.72 28.26
N VAL A 213 6.03 3.79 28.14
CA VAL A 213 5.51 4.28 26.85
C VAL A 213 6.38 5.48 26.49
N SER A 214 6.81 5.59 25.23
CA SER A 214 7.66 6.72 24.84
C SER A 214 6.87 8.01 25.03
N PRO A 215 7.37 8.97 25.84
CA PRO A 215 6.69 10.25 26.01
C PRO A 215 6.50 11.00 24.70
N PHE A 216 7.28 10.68 23.66
CA PHE A 216 7.13 11.20 22.31
C PHE A 216 5.75 10.90 21.72
N ALA A 217 5.22 9.69 21.87
CA ALA A 217 3.93 9.32 21.28
C ALA A 217 2.75 10.14 21.86
N ASN A 218 2.89 10.61 23.11
CA ASN A 218 1.81 11.29 23.83
C ASN A 218 1.53 12.73 23.34
N ILE A 219 2.43 13.32 22.56
CA ILE A 219 2.25 14.70 22.05
C ILE A 219 1.48 14.75 20.73
N PHE A 220 1.09 13.60 20.16
CA PHE A 220 0.44 13.49 18.85
C PHE A 220 -1.07 13.29 18.96
N HIS A 221 -1.80 14.01 18.12
CA HIS A 221 -3.19 13.69 17.82
C HIS A 221 -3.26 12.67 16.67
N ASN A 222 -4.03 11.59 16.87
CA ASN A 222 -4.20 10.57 15.84
C ASN A 222 -5.35 10.91 14.89
N LEU A 223 -5.06 10.93 13.59
CA LEU A 223 -6.02 10.91 12.51
C LEU A 223 -6.08 9.49 11.93
N GLN A 224 -7.18 8.79 12.15
CA GLN A 224 -7.38 7.45 11.58
C GLN A 224 -7.87 7.56 10.13
N MET A 225 -7.07 7.07 9.18
CA MET A 225 -7.46 6.87 7.79
C MET A 225 -8.02 5.46 7.59
N GLY A 226 -9.33 5.38 7.34
CA GLY A 226 -10.01 4.16 6.91
C GLY A 226 -10.33 4.17 5.41
N LEU A 227 -11.22 3.28 4.98
CA LEU A 227 -11.75 3.29 3.62
C LEU A 227 -12.38 4.63 3.24
N MET A 228 -12.40 4.94 1.94
CA MET A 228 -12.95 6.19 1.43
C MET A 228 -14.48 6.27 1.63
N SER A 229 -15.01 7.49 1.62
CA SER A 229 -16.45 7.68 1.42
C SER A 229 -16.85 7.18 0.03
N ARG A 230 -18.14 6.88 -0.19
CA ARG A 230 -18.62 6.47 -1.53
C ARG A 230 -18.32 7.56 -2.56
N ALA A 231 -18.62 8.82 -2.25
CA ALA A 231 -18.36 9.95 -3.15
C ALA A 231 -16.87 10.09 -3.51
N ASP A 232 -15.97 9.94 -2.53
CA ASP A 232 -14.53 10.04 -2.80
C ASP A 232 -14.02 8.84 -3.60
N ALA A 233 -14.55 7.63 -3.34
CA ALA A 233 -14.21 6.43 -4.10
C ALA A 233 -14.67 6.54 -5.57
N GLU A 234 -15.87 7.06 -5.81
CA GLU A 234 -16.38 7.33 -7.17
C GLU A 234 -15.52 8.34 -7.90
N ALA A 235 -15.15 9.44 -7.23
CA ALA A 235 -14.27 10.45 -7.80
C ALA A 235 -12.90 9.87 -8.17
N LEU A 236 -12.31 9.06 -7.28
CA LEU A 236 -11.05 8.36 -7.53
C LEU A 236 -11.13 7.42 -8.74
N CYS A 237 -12.23 6.68 -8.88
CA CYS A 237 -12.41 5.79 -10.03
C CYS A 237 -12.45 6.56 -11.34
N ARG A 238 -13.16 7.69 -11.37
CA ARG A 238 -13.26 8.53 -12.56
C ARG A 238 -11.92 9.17 -12.93
N GLU A 239 -11.17 9.65 -11.95
CA GLU A 239 -9.81 10.16 -12.15
C GLU A 239 -8.87 9.08 -12.69
N ALA A 240 -8.87 7.89 -12.07
CA ALA A 240 -8.07 6.76 -12.52
C ALA A 240 -8.43 6.33 -13.96
N ALA A 241 -9.71 6.41 -14.33
CA ALA A 241 -10.16 6.11 -15.69
C ALA A 241 -9.65 7.15 -16.70
N VAL A 242 -9.64 8.43 -16.35
CA VAL A 242 -9.06 9.48 -17.19
C VAL A 242 -7.55 9.24 -17.40
N ALA A 243 -6.83 8.87 -16.35
CA ALA A 243 -5.40 8.56 -16.43
C ALA A 243 -5.09 7.35 -17.34
N GLU A 244 -5.99 6.38 -17.41
CA GLU A 244 -5.90 5.22 -18.32
C GLU A 244 -6.39 5.53 -19.76
N GLY A 245 -6.80 6.77 -20.04
CA GLY A 245 -7.27 7.21 -21.35
C GLY A 245 -8.67 6.71 -21.71
N VAL A 246 -9.51 6.41 -20.71
CA VAL A 246 -10.85 5.84 -20.88
C VAL A 246 -11.92 6.95 -20.95
N SER A 247 -12.98 6.72 -21.72
CA SER A 247 -14.21 7.51 -21.63
C SER A 247 -14.88 7.38 -20.26
N ALA A 248 -15.84 8.26 -19.96
CA ALA A 248 -16.54 8.30 -18.68
C ALA A 248 -17.07 6.92 -18.23
N LEU A 249 -16.72 6.51 -17.01
CA LEU A 249 -17.28 5.32 -16.35
C LEU A 249 -18.80 5.47 -16.17
N SER A 250 -19.55 4.43 -16.55
CA SER A 250 -20.98 4.35 -16.28
C SER A 250 -21.25 4.08 -14.79
N GLU A 251 -22.49 4.26 -14.33
CA GLU A 251 -22.85 3.91 -12.94
C GLU A 251 -22.71 2.40 -12.68
N ALA A 252 -22.95 1.56 -13.69
CA ALA A 252 -22.74 0.11 -13.58
C ALA A 252 -21.25 -0.24 -13.39
N ASP A 253 -20.35 0.48 -14.06
CA ASP A 253 -18.90 0.32 -13.88
C ASP A 253 -18.47 0.70 -12.47
N ILE A 254 -18.99 1.81 -11.96
CA ILE A 254 -18.73 2.27 -10.60
C ILE A 254 -19.25 1.28 -9.57
N ASP A 255 -20.49 0.81 -9.70
CA ASP A 255 -21.08 -0.17 -8.79
C ASP A 255 -20.30 -1.50 -8.82
N PHE A 256 -19.84 -1.94 -10.00
CA PHE A 256 -18.95 -3.09 -10.13
C PHE A 256 -17.63 -2.89 -9.37
N LEU A 257 -16.95 -1.76 -9.58
CA LEU A 257 -15.68 -1.47 -8.91
C LEU A 257 -15.84 -1.40 -7.39
N LEU A 258 -16.88 -0.72 -6.90
CA LEU A 258 -17.18 -0.63 -5.47
C LEU A 258 -17.54 -1.99 -4.86
N LEU A 259 -18.17 -2.87 -5.63
CA LEU A 259 -18.50 -4.22 -5.18
C LEU A 259 -17.24 -5.09 -5.09
N GLU A 260 -16.42 -5.12 -6.15
CA GLU A 260 -15.26 -6.00 -6.26
C GLU A 260 -14.08 -5.53 -5.41
N ALA A 261 -13.72 -4.25 -5.49
CA ALA A 261 -12.57 -3.65 -4.82
C ALA A 261 -12.91 -2.97 -3.49
N GLY A 262 -14.20 -2.71 -3.23
CA GLY A 262 -14.62 -1.92 -2.08
C GLY A 262 -14.24 -0.45 -2.22
N ARG A 263 -14.11 0.25 -1.08
CA ARG A 263 -13.72 1.68 -1.03
C ARG A 263 -12.25 1.88 -0.69
N HIS A 264 -11.40 0.90 -1.04
CA HIS A 264 -9.96 0.96 -0.79
C HIS A 264 -9.25 1.61 -1.99
N PRO A 265 -8.50 2.71 -1.82
CA PRO A 265 -7.95 3.48 -2.94
C PRO A 265 -7.09 2.67 -3.90
N ALA A 266 -6.15 1.88 -3.38
CA ALA A 266 -5.27 1.07 -4.23
C ALA A 266 -6.02 -0.05 -4.99
N MET A 267 -6.95 -0.75 -4.33
CA MET A 267 -7.77 -1.78 -4.97
C MET A 267 -8.66 -1.17 -6.05
N LEU A 268 -9.25 0.01 -5.81
CA LEU A 268 -10.04 0.73 -6.82
C LEU A 268 -9.21 1.08 -8.06
N LYS A 269 -8.02 1.65 -7.88
CA LYS A 269 -7.11 1.96 -9.01
C LYS A 269 -6.74 0.72 -9.82
N ILE A 270 -6.45 -0.39 -9.15
CA ILE A 270 -6.17 -1.67 -9.82
C ILE A 270 -7.41 -2.19 -10.55
N GLY A 271 -8.59 -2.12 -9.92
CA GLY A 271 -9.86 -2.54 -10.49
C GLY A 271 -10.24 -1.76 -11.75
N VAL A 272 -10.03 -0.43 -11.76
CA VAL A 272 -10.24 0.41 -12.95
C VAL A 272 -9.38 -0.07 -14.12
N GLY A 273 -8.11 -0.38 -13.86
CA GLY A 273 -7.20 -0.91 -14.88
C GLY A 273 -7.69 -2.24 -15.48
N TYR A 274 -8.18 -3.17 -14.66
CA TYR A 274 -8.71 -4.45 -15.14
C TYR A 274 -10.06 -4.31 -15.86
N LEU A 275 -10.95 -3.44 -15.37
CA LEU A 275 -12.21 -3.15 -16.05
C LEU A 275 -11.97 -2.59 -17.46
N PHE A 276 -11.03 -1.65 -17.57
CA PHE A 276 -10.66 -1.09 -18.87
C PHE A 276 -10.05 -2.11 -19.82
N GLU A 277 -9.16 -2.97 -19.31
CA GLU A 277 -8.57 -4.04 -20.12
C GLU A 277 -9.63 -5.00 -20.65
N ALA A 278 -10.59 -5.40 -19.81
CA ALA A 278 -11.73 -6.24 -20.22
C ALA A 278 -12.64 -5.54 -21.23
N GLN A 279 -12.96 -4.26 -21.05
CA GLN A 279 -13.75 -3.49 -22.02
C GLN A 279 -13.14 -3.45 -23.43
N ARG A 280 -11.81 -3.62 -23.54
CA ARG A 280 -11.09 -3.65 -24.82
C ARG A 280 -10.97 -5.02 -25.46
N LEU A 281 -10.96 -6.08 -24.65
CA LEU A 281 -10.55 -7.42 -25.08
C LEU A 281 -11.67 -8.47 -24.99
N SER A 282 -12.67 -8.25 -24.15
CA SER A 282 -13.75 -9.18 -23.86
C SER A 282 -14.98 -8.92 -24.72
N GLU A 283 -15.83 -9.94 -24.87
CA GLU A 283 -17.16 -9.76 -25.45
C GLU A 283 -18.04 -8.91 -24.52
N PRO A 284 -18.98 -8.10 -25.04
CA PRO A 284 -19.76 -7.14 -24.22
C PRO A 284 -20.48 -7.75 -23.01
N ASN A 285 -20.90 -9.02 -23.09
CA ASN A 285 -21.54 -9.77 -22.01
C ASN A 285 -20.55 -10.42 -21.02
N GLU A 286 -19.24 -10.44 -21.33
CA GLU A 286 -18.20 -11.06 -20.51
C GLU A 286 -17.32 -10.04 -19.76
N ILE A 287 -17.41 -8.74 -20.09
CA ILE A 287 -16.54 -7.67 -19.56
C ILE A 287 -16.37 -7.73 -18.04
N TYR A 288 -17.46 -7.70 -17.27
CA TYR A 288 -17.39 -7.68 -15.81
C TYR A 288 -16.89 -8.99 -15.22
N GLU A 289 -17.18 -10.11 -15.88
CA GLU A 289 -16.75 -11.43 -15.42
C GLU A 289 -15.24 -11.62 -15.62
N ASP A 290 -14.73 -11.24 -16.79
CA ASP A 290 -13.29 -11.27 -17.10
C ASP A 290 -12.52 -10.28 -16.22
N ALA A 291 -13.02 -9.05 -16.06
CA ALA A 291 -12.42 -8.05 -15.18
C ALA A 291 -12.35 -8.55 -13.73
N ARG A 292 -13.42 -9.17 -13.23
CA ARG A 292 -13.45 -9.78 -11.90
C ARG A 292 -12.41 -10.89 -11.79
N SER A 293 -12.36 -11.82 -12.75
CA SER A 293 -11.42 -12.93 -12.72
C SER A 293 -9.98 -12.44 -12.65
N ASP A 294 -9.60 -11.43 -13.44
CA ASP A 294 -8.23 -10.90 -13.36
C ASP A 294 -7.96 -10.16 -12.05
N PHE A 295 -8.91 -9.33 -11.62
CA PHE A 295 -8.78 -8.53 -10.41
C PHE A 295 -8.62 -9.39 -9.15
N LEU A 296 -9.38 -10.49 -9.01
CA LEU A 296 -9.32 -11.40 -7.86
C LEU A 296 -7.97 -12.14 -7.75
N PHE A 297 -7.27 -12.32 -8.87
CA PHE A 297 -6.02 -13.07 -8.95
C PHE A 297 -4.77 -12.17 -9.01
N ASP A 298 -4.97 -10.85 -9.07
CA ASP A 298 -3.90 -9.86 -9.04
C ASP A 298 -3.03 -10.00 -7.77
N GLY A 299 -1.71 -10.01 -7.98
CA GLY A 299 -0.75 -10.19 -6.90
C GLY A 299 -0.77 -9.08 -5.84
N HIS A 300 -1.04 -7.84 -6.25
CA HIS A 300 -1.13 -6.71 -5.31
C HIS A 300 -2.44 -6.74 -4.53
N VAL A 301 -3.56 -7.09 -5.16
CA VAL A 301 -4.85 -7.27 -4.48
C VAL A 301 -4.75 -8.36 -3.43
N ARG A 302 -4.16 -9.51 -3.78
CA ARG A 302 -3.90 -10.62 -2.85
C ARG A 302 -2.97 -10.22 -1.71
N TRP A 303 -1.88 -9.52 -2.01
CA TRP A 303 -0.97 -9.00 -0.99
C TRP A 303 -1.68 -8.02 -0.05
N LEU A 304 -2.51 -7.10 -0.57
CA LEU A 304 -3.29 -6.19 0.26
C LEU A 304 -4.26 -6.95 1.15
N SER A 305 -5.04 -7.89 0.60
CA SER A 305 -5.94 -8.75 1.37
C SER A 305 -5.20 -9.51 2.47
N GLN A 306 -4.03 -10.07 2.16
CA GLN A 306 -3.17 -10.72 3.15
C GLN A 306 -2.77 -9.77 4.28
N ASN A 307 -2.28 -8.57 3.96
CA ASN A 307 -1.87 -7.59 4.98
C ASN A 307 -3.05 -7.13 5.85
N LEU A 308 -4.22 -6.89 5.26
CA LEU A 308 -5.42 -6.50 5.99
C LEU A 308 -5.86 -7.57 6.98
N PHE A 309 -5.66 -8.86 6.64
CA PHE A 309 -6.05 -10.00 7.48
C PHE A 309 -4.98 -10.37 8.52
N THR A 310 -3.71 -10.44 8.16
CA THR A 310 -2.65 -10.96 9.05
C THR A 310 -2.45 -10.09 10.29
N ARG A 311 -2.65 -8.77 10.17
CA ARG A 311 -2.55 -7.77 11.25
C ARG A 311 -3.69 -7.82 12.28
N ARG A 312 -4.73 -8.59 12.01
CA ARG A 312 -5.90 -8.72 12.88
C ARG A 312 -5.61 -9.64 14.07
N THR A 313 -6.30 -9.39 15.19
CA THR A 313 -6.29 -10.33 16.33
C THR A 313 -6.97 -11.65 15.94
N MET A 314 -6.83 -12.70 16.75
CA MET A 314 -7.48 -13.98 16.42
C MET A 314 -9.00 -13.86 16.38
N GLU A 315 -9.58 -13.11 17.30
CA GLU A 315 -11.03 -12.90 17.36
C GLU A 315 -11.51 -12.08 16.16
N GLU A 316 -10.72 -11.10 15.72
CA GLU A 316 -10.98 -10.35 14.49
C GLU A 316 -10.87 -11.25 13.24
N LYS A 317 -9.85 -12.12 13.16
CA LYS A 317 -9.68 -13.08 12.06
C LYS A 317 -10.85 -14.05 11.98
N GLN A 318 -11.28 -14.57 13.12
CA GLN A 318 -12.45 -15.46 13.22
C GLN A 318 -13.72 -14.76 12.71
N ALA A 319 -13.97 -13.53 13.17
CA ALA A 319 -15.14 -12.77 12.72
C ALA A 319 -15.11 -12.49 11.20
N LEU A 320 -13.93 -12.19 10.64
CA LEU A 320 -13.76 -11.99 9.20
C LEU A 320 -14.01 -13.27 8.41
N LEU A 321 -13.58 -14.43 8.91
CA LEU A 321 -13.83 -15.73 8.29
C LEU A 321 -15.30 -16.13 8.35
N GLU A 322 -15.99 -15.87 9.46
CA GLU A 322 -17.43 -16.09 9.58
C GLU A 322 -18.20 -15.25 8.56
N LEU A 323 -17.90 -13.95 8.50
CA LEU A 323 -18.49 -13.05 7.51
C LEU A 323 -18.15 -13.46 6.07
N ALA A 324 -16.92 -13.93 5.82
CA ALA A 324 -16.51 -14.35 4.49
C ALA A 324 -17.29 -15.58 4.01
N ASN A 325 -17.62 -16.49 4.92
CA ASN A 325 -18.36 -17.72 4.65
C ASN A 325 -19.89 -17.56 4.80
N ASP A 326 -20.39 -16.33 4.92
CA ASP A 326 -21.81 -16.01 5.15
C ASP A 326 -22.41 -16.73 6.37
N THR A 327 -21.59 -17.02 7.38
CA THR A 327 -22.04 -17.64 8.63
C THR A 327 -22.41 -16.58 9.68
N ALA A 328 -23.17 -16.99 10.69
CA ALA A 328 -23.52 -16.10 11.79
C ALA A 328 -22.27 -15.73 12.59
N VAL A 329 -22.03 -14.42 12.76
CA VAL A 329 -20.92 -13.92 13.56
C VAL A 329 -21.12 -14.31 15.02
N THR A 330 -20.11 -14.97 15.61
CA THR A 330 -20.14 -15.45 17.00
C THR A 330 -19.36 -14.54 17.97
N CYS A 331 -18.53 -13.64 17.45
CA CYS A 331 -17.67 -12.77 18.26
C CYS A 331 -18.41 -11.62 18.96
N ASP A 332 -17.75 -10.98 19.93
CA ASP A 332 -18.26 -9.82 20.66
C ASP A 332 -18.64 -8.66 19.68
N PRO A 333 -19.81 -8.01 19.84
CA PRO A 333 -20.21 -6.84 19.06
C PRO A 333 -19.17 -5.69 19.02
N ILE A 334 -18.33 -5.56 20.04
CA ILE A 334 -17.22 -4.59 20.09
C ILE A 334 -16.23 -4.85 18.96
N ILE A 335 -15.91 -6.12 18.68
CA ILE A 335 -14.99 -6.52 17.61
C ILE A 335 -15.56 -6.12 16.25
N ILE A 336 -16.84 -6.44 16.00
CA ILE A 336 -17.53 -6.01 14.78
C ILE A 336 -17.57 -4.50 14.65
N ASN A 337 -17.84 -3.78 15.74
CA ASN A 337 -17.85 -2.32 15.72
C ASN A 337 -16.45 -1.75 15.40
N ARG A 338 -15.37 -2.37 15.89
CA ARG A 338 -14.00 -2.02 15.56
C ARG A 338 -13.67 -2.29 14.08
N LEU A 339 -13.94 -3.51 13.59
CA LEU A 339 -13.76 -3.88 12.19
C LEU A 339 -14.53 -2.95 11.24
N LYS A 340 -15.73 -2.51 11.65
CA LYS A 340 -16.56 -1.60 10.87
C LYS A 340 -16.14 -0.13 10.94
N ARG A 341 -15.95 0.43 12.15
CA ARG A 341 -15.77 1.88 12.34
C ARG A 341 -14.33 2.34 12.28
N GLN A 342 -13.39 1.54 12.81
CA GLN A 342 -11.97 1.94 12.86
C GLN A 342 -11.23 1.47 11.61
N LEU A 343 -11.47 0.23 11.20
CA LEU A 343 -10.71 -0.42 10.11
C LEU A 343 -11.45 -0.35 8.76
N GLY A 344 -12.78 -0.26 8.79
CA GLY A 344 -13.61 -0.24 7.59
C GLY A 344 -13.69 -1.57 6.84
N LEU A 345 -13.21 -2.68 7.42
CA LEU A 345 -13.18 -3.99 6.77
C LEU A 345 -14.55 -4.67 6.69
N VAL A 346 -15.51 -4.21 7.50
CA VAL A 346 -16.88 -4.73 7.55
C VAL A 346 -17.85 -3.59 7.29
N GLU A 347 -18.87 -3.85 6.49
CA GLU A 347 -19.94 -2.89 6.24
C GLU A 347 -21.32 -3.57 6.26
N LYS A 348 -22.38 -2.75 6.20
CA LYS A 348 -23.75 -3.25 6.18
C LYS A 348 -24.31 -3.09 4.78
N ARG A 349 -24.46 -4.19 4.04
CA ARG A 349 -25.07 -4.24 2.71
C ARG A 349 -26.45 -4.89 2.81
N ASN A 350 -27.49 -4.23 2.31
CA ASN A 350 -28.86 -4.75 2.30
C ASN A 350 -29.35 -5.32 3.65
N GLY A 351 -28.99 -4.65 4.75
CA GLY A 351 -29.38 -5.08 6.09
C GLY A 351 -28.46 -6.13 6.73
N ARG A 352 -27.55 -6.75 5.98
CA ARG A 352 -26.60 -7.77 6.46
C ARG A 352 -25.19 -7.23 6.60
N LEU A 353 -24.42 -7.81 7.52
CA LEU A 353 -22.99 -7.53 7.61
C LEU A 353 -22.27 -8.29 6.50
N SER A 354 -21.33 -7.63 5.85
CA SER A 354 -20.49 -8.21 4.82
C SER A 354 -19.09 -7.61 4.91
N LEU A 355 -18.12 -8.29 4.31
CA LEU A 355 -16.81 -7.70 4.09
C LEU A 355 -16.90 -6.54 3.10
N PHE A 356 -15.94 -5.64 3.17
CA PHE A 356 -15.95 -4.38 2.42
C PHE A 356 -15.78 -4.55 0.90
N SER A 357 -15.33 -5.72 0.43
CA SER A 357 -15.10 -6.02 -0.98
C SER A 357 -15.22 -7.51 -1.28
N ASN A 358 -15.66 -7.87 -2.49
CA ASN A 358 -15.69 -9.27 -2.92
C ASN A 358 -14.28 -9.84 -3.02
N ALA A 359 -13.28 -9.06 -3.42
CA ALA A 359 -11.91 -9.53 -3.51
C ALA A 359 -11.33 -9.91 -2.14
N PHE A 360 -11.62 -9.11 -1.11
CA PHE A 360 -11.23 -9.45 0.24
C PHE A 360 -11.98 -10.69 0.72
N GLN A 361 -13.30 -10.77 0.50
CA GLN A 361 -14.10 -11.94 0.85
C GLN A 361 -13.60 -13.24 0.19
N HIS A 362 -13.40 -13.22 -1.13
CA HIS A 362 -12.90 -14.35 -1.90
C HIS A 362 -11.53 -14.81 -1.41
N TRP A 363 -10.64 -13.88 -1.06
CA TRP A 363 -9.35 -14.22 -0.48
C TRP A 363 -9.47 -14.79 0.93
N THR A 364 -10.31 -14.19 1.79
CA THR A 364 -10.52 -14.61 3.19
C THR A 364 -11.13 -16.00 3.29
N GLN A 365 -12.09 -16.37 2.43
CA GLN A 365 -12.69 -17.71 2.38
C GLN A 365 -11.67 -18.84 2.20
N ARG A 366 -10.50 -18.55 1.61
CA ARG A 366 -9.43 -19.53 1.39
C ARG A 366 -8.45 -19.66 2.55
N GLN A 367 -8.54 -18.79 3.56
CA GLN A 367 -7.63 -18.83 4.69
C GLN A 367 -8.09 -19.90 5.69
N LYS A 368 -7.12 -20.60 6.27
CA LYS A 368 -7.31 -21.40 7.48
C LYS A 368 -6.72 -20.61 8.65
N ILE A 369 -7.41 -20.58 9.78
CA ILE A 369 -6.77 -20.17 11.03
C ILE A 369 -5.90 -21.35 11.44
N GLU A 370 -4.60 -21.23 11.24
CA GLU A 370 -3.65 -22.06 11.97
C GLU A 370 -3.56 -21.45 13.38
N GLU A 371 -3.93 -22.22 14.40
CA GLU A 371 -3.61 -21.87 15.78
C GLU A 371 -2.09 -21.68 15.89
N PRO A 372 -1.59 -20.71 16.68
CA PRO A 372 -0.16 -20.50 16.78
C PRO A 372 0.49 -21.79 17.32
N GLU A 373 1.27 -22.46 16.47
CA GLU A 373 2.14 -23.54 16.89
C GLU A 373 3.02 -23.02 18.03
N THR A 374 2.86 -23.63 19.20
CA THR A 374 3.87 -23.56 20.25
C THR A 374 5.19 -24.01 19.65
N GLU A 375 6.25 -23.22 19.82
CA GLU A 375 7.61 -23.61 19.45
C GLU A 375 7.93 -25.02 19.96
N PHE A 376 8.60 -25.80 19.11
CA PHE A 376 9.00 -27.21 19.22
C PHE A 376 7.95 -28.25 18.76
N ASP A 377 8.03 -28.64 17.48
CA ASP A 377 8.81 -29.83 17.09
C ASP A 377 9.11 -29.85 15.58
N LYS A 378 10.41 -29.81 15.24
CA LYS A 378 10.90 -30.34 13.97
C LYS A 378 10.91 -31.86 14.09
N GLU A 379 9.96 -32.54 13.49
CA GLU A 379 10.21 -33.74 12.67
C GLU A 379 8.90 -34.35 12.15
N THR A 380 8.97 -34.77 10.89
CA THR A 380 8.08 -35.72 10.19
C THR A 380 6.61 -35.35 10.01
N VAL A 381 6.28 -34.89 8.79
CA VAL A 381 5.26 -35.56 7.96
C VAL A 381 5.68 -35.50 6.48
N ASP A 382 6.49 -36.47 6.05
CA ASP A 382 6.40 -36.98 4.69
C ASP A 382 5.13 -37.83 4.63
N ALA A 383 4.04 -37.26 4.11
CA ALA A 383 2.87 -38.01 3.69
C ALA A 383 2.50 -37.54 2.30
N ALA A 384 2.41 -38.50 1.38
CA ALA A 384 2.14 -38.32 -0.04
C ALA A 384 0.89 -37.46 -0.29
N ALA A 385 1.09 -36.16 -0.50
CA ALA A 385 0.07 -35.31 -1.12
C ALA A 385 0.04 -35.65 -2.60
N SER A 386 -1.09 -36.17 -3.08
CA SER A 386 -1.42 -36.25 -4.50
C SER A 386 -0.96 -34.97 -5.19
N GLU A 387 -0.19 -35.09 -6.27
CA GLU A 387 0.26 -33.92 -7.04
C GLU A 387 -0.97 -33.06 -7.41
N PRO A 388 -0.92 -31.72 -7.23
CA PRO A 388 -2.02 -30.87 -7.62
C PRO A 388 -2.21 -31.01 -9.14
N THR A 389 -3.38 -31.50 -9.54
CA THR A 389 -3.78 -31.65 -10.93
C THR A 389 -4.91 -30.68 -11.21
N PHE A 390 -4.98 -30.18 -12.44
CA PHE A 390 -6.11 -29.39 -12.91
C PHE A 390 -6.65 -29.95 -14.22
N GLU A 391 -7.97 -29.86 -14.39
CA GLU A 391 -8.72 -30.15 -15.60
C GLU A 391 -9.00 -28.82 -16.31
N TYR A 392 -8.65 -28.72 -17.60
CA TYR A 392 -9.03 -27.56 -18.41
C TYR A 392 -10.34 -27.84 -19.17
N VAL A 393 -11.37 -27.06 -18.84
CA VAL A 393 -12.70 -27.12 -19.44
C VAL A 393 -12.79 -26.05 -20.54
N ALA A 394 -12.38 -26.44 -21.75
CA ALA A 394 -12.27 -25.53 -22.90
C ALA A 394 -13.55 -24.74 -23.24
N PRO A 395 -14.77 -25.31 -23.20
CA PRO A 395 -16.00 -24.57 -23.52
C PRO A 395 -16.29 -23.41 -22.56
N SER A 396 -15.90 -23.54 -21.29
CA SER A 396 -16.13 -22.51 -20.26
C SER A 396 -14.89 -21.67 -19.95
N ARG A 397 -13.76 -21.93 -20.65
CA ARG A 397 -12.45 -21.32 -20.37
C ARG A 397 -12.03 -21.51 -18.90
N THR A 398 -12.40 -22.62 -18.28
CA THR A 398 -12.19 -22.83 -16.83
C THR A 398 -11.07 -23.84 -16.58
N VAL A 399 -10.27 -23.60 -15.56
CA VAL A 399 -9.32 -24.55 -14.98
C VAL A 399 -9.90 -25.04 -13.66
N ARG A 400 -10.21 -26.33 -13.53
CA ARG A 400 -10.74 -26.97 -12.33
C ARG A 400 -9.63 -27.76 -11.63
N PHE A 401 -9.29 -27.42 -10.40
CA PHE A 401 -8.29 -28.12 -9.60
C PHE A 401 -8.90 -29.31 -8.85
N SER A 402 -8.05 -30.27 -8.47
CA SER A 402 -8.43 -31.47 -7.71
C SER A 402 -9.02 -31.19 -6.32
N ASN A 403 -8.82 -29.99 -5.77
CA ASN A 403 -9.45 -29.51 -4.53
C ASN A 403 -10.88 -28.96 -4.76
N GLY A 404 -11.40 -29.02 -5.99
CA GLY A 404 -12.71 -28.49 -6.38
C GLY A 404 -12.72 -27.00 -6.76
N GLU A 405 -11.56 -26.32 -6.77
CA GLU A 405 -11.46 -24.92 -7.18
C GLU A 405 -11.62 -24.76 -8.69
N GLU A 406 -12.44 -23.81 -9.14
CA GLU A 406 -12.60 -23.46 -10.55
C GLU A 406 -12.10 -22.04 -10.81
N VAL A 407 -11.18 -21.88 -11.77
CA VAL A 407 -10.58 -20.60 -12.16
C VAL A 407 -10.89 -20.32 -13.63
N ARG A 408 -11.68 -19.29 -13.89
CA ARG A 408 -11.99 -18.85 -15.26
C ARG A 408 -10.83 -18.06 -15.86
N LEU A 409 -10.43 -18.40 -17.06
CA LEU A 409 -9.39 -17.74 -17.84
C LEU A 409 -10.01 -16.67 -18.74
N THR A 410 -9.33 -15.53 -18.86
CA THR A 410 -9.69 -14.51 -19.86
C THR A 410 -9.54 -15.07 -21.29
N PRO A 411 -10.13 -14.43 -22.31
CA PRO A 411 -9.92 -14.85 -23.70
C PRO A 411 -8.44 -15.02 -24.07
N LEU A 412 -7.58 -14.13 -23.54
CA LEU A 412 -6.15 -14.14 -23.83
C LEU A 412 -5.41 -15.25 -23.08
N GLU A 413 -5.65 -15.41 -21.78
CA GLU A 413 -5.08 -16.50 -20.99
C GLU A 413 -5.57 -17.86 -21.47
N ASN A 414 -6.83 -17.93 -21.88
CA ASN A 414 -7.42 -19.11 -22.49
C ASN A 414 -6.69 -19.44 -23.79
N ARG A 415 -6.51 -18.47 -24.68
CA ARG A 415 -5.75 -18.67 -25.94
C ARG A 415 -4.30 -19.08 -25.65
N LEU A 416 -3.67 -18.49 -24.64
CA LEU A 416 -2.32 -18.83 -24.21
C LEU A 416 -2.23 -20.25 -23.64
N LEU A 417 -3.14 -20.63 -22.75
CA LEU A 417 -3.17 -21.98 -22.17
C LEU A 417 -3.53 -23.02 -23.23
N SER A 418 -4.50 -22.75 -24.11
CA SER A 418 -4.83 -23.62 -25.25
C SER A 418 -3.60 -23.84 -26.14
N TYR A 419 -2.87 -22.77 -26.48
CA TYR A 419 -1.64 -22.88 -27.26
C TYR A 419 -0.57 -23.72 -26.54
N PHE A 420 -0.42 -23.54 -25.22
CA PHE A 420 0.49 -24.36 -24.42
C PHE A 420 0.05 -25.83 -24.31
N LEU A 421 -1.25 -26.11 -24.22
CA LEU A 421 -1.81 -27.47 -24.19
C LEU A 421 -1.62 -28.19 -25.53
N GLU A 422 -1.84 -27.49 -26.65
CA GLU A 422 -1.57 -27.99 -28.01
C GLU A 422 -0.07 -28.30 -28.21
N ASN A 423 0.80 -27.56 -27.53
CA ASN A 423 2.26 -27.70 -27.58
C ASN A 423 2.84 -28.27 -26.27
N ALA A 424 2.06 -29.10 -25.56
CA ALA A 424 2.47 -29.64 -24.28
C ALA A 424 3.82 -30.35 -24.36
N ASN A 425 4.64 -30.17 -23.32
CA ASN A 425 6.00 -30.69 -23.19
C ASN A 425 7.00 -30.20 -24.26
N LYS A 426 6.67 -29.16 -25.03
CA LYS A 426 7.58 -28.49 -25.99
C LYS A 426 7.85 -27.06 -25.55
N VAL A 427 9.06 -26.58 -25.84
CA VAL A 427 9.41 -25.16 -25.66
C VAL A 427 8.69 -24.35 -26.73
N CYS A 428 7.79 -23.46 -26.29
CA CYS A 428 7.17 -22.43 -27.11
C CYS A 428 8.03 -21.17 -27.00
N THR A 429 8.66 -20.76 -28.09
CA THR A 429 9.53 -19.58 -28.07
C THR A 429 8.71 -18.30 -27.88
N THR A 430 9.32 -17.27 -27.31
CA THR A 430 8.62 -15.98 -27.10
C THR A 430 8.12 -15.38 -28.42
N ASP A 431 8.84 -15.58 -29.53
CA ASP A 431 8.45 -15.07 -30.85
C ASP A 431 7.28 -15.87 -31.45
N GLU A 432 7.22 -17.18 -31.23
CA GLU A 432 6.06 -18.01 -31.61
C GLU A 432 4.82 -17.64 -30.82
N LEU A 433 4.96 -17.45 -29.50
CA LEU A 433 3.85 -17.02 -28.64
C LEU A 433 3.33 -15.66 -29.07
N LEU A 434 4.22 -14.70 -29.35
CA LEU A 434 3.87 -13.39 -29.90
C LEU A 434 3.05 -13.51 -31.18
N LYS A 435 3.59 -14.24 -32.16
CA LYS A 435 2.99 -14.37 -33.48
C LYS A 435 1.60 -15.02 -33.42
N ASN A 436 1.47 -16.10 -32.67
CA ASN A 436 0.26 -16.93 -32.70
C ASN A 436 -0.87 -16.43 -31.79
N ILE A 437 -0.56 -15.66 -30.74
CA ILE A 437 -1.57 -15.22 -29.76
C ILE A 437 -1.93 -13.73 -29.95
N TRP A 438 -0.94 -12.89 -30.30
CA TRP A 438 -1.09 -11.43 -30.39
C TRP A 438 -0.90 -10.84 -31.81
N GLY A 439 -0.30 -11.56 -32.76
CA GLY A 439 0.03 -11.06 -34.10
C GLY A 439 1.32 -10.23 -34.17
N SER A 440 1.70 -9.78 -35.37
CA SER A 440 3.05 -9.29 -35.71
C SER A 440 3.45 -7.88 -35.21
N ASN A 441 2.68 -7.26 -34.30
CA ASN A 441 2.87 -5.86 -33.89
C ASN A 441 3.05 -5.65 -32.37
N LYS A 442 3.48 -6.68 -31.61
CA LYS A 442 3.66 -6.62 -30.14
C LYS A 442 5.08 -6.98 -29.70
N THR A 443 5.45 -6.58 -28.49
CA THR A 443 6.78 -6.80 -27.90
C THR A 443 6.81 -8.02 -26.98
N ARG A 444 7.99 -8.65 -26.84
CA ARG A 444 8.23 -9.84 -26.01
C ARG A 444 7.72 -9.69 -24.55
N ALA A 445 7.77 -8.48 -24.00
CA ALA A 445 7.27 -8.17 -22.65
C ALA A 445 5.77 -8.47 -22.44
N VAL A 446 4.96 -8.48 -23.51
CA VAL A 446 3.53 -8.85 -23.41
C VAL A 446 3.36 -10.34 -23.10
N VAL A 447 4.21 -11.19 -23.68
CA VAL A 447 4.20 -12.64 -23.44
C VAL A 447 4.57 -12.93 -21.99
N GLU A 448 5.63 -12.31 -21.47
CA GLU A 448 6.08 -12.53 -20.09
C GLU A 448 4.99 -12.16 -19.08
N LYS A 449 4.30 -11.01 -19.30
CA LYS A 449 3.18 -10.58 -18.45
C LYS A 449 2.01 -11.55 -18.51
N ALA A 450 1.63 -12.00 -19.70
CA ALA A 450 0.53 -12.95 -19.88
C ALA A 450 0.83 -14.31 -19.26
N VAL A 451 2.08 -14.80 -19.37
CA VAL A 451 2.52 -16.02 -18.71
C VAL A 451 2.51 -15.86 -17.18
N ASN A 452 2.97 -14.73 -16.65
CA ASN A 452 2.93 -14.48 -15.21
C ASN A 452 1.49 -14.39 -14.69
N ARG A 453 0.58 -13.74 -15.42
CA ARG A 453 -0.86 -13.72 -15.09
C ARG A 453 -1.44 -15.13 -15.09
N LEU A 454 -1.20 -15.91 -16.15
CA LEU A 454 -1.66 -17.29 -16.21
C LEU A 454 -1.09 -18.12 -15.05
N ARG A 455 0.19 -17.95 -14.69
CA ARG A 455 0.78 -18.59 -13.50
C ARG A 455 0.12 -18.17 -12.21
N THR A 456 -0.31 -16.91 -12.05
CA THR A 456 -1.04 -16.49 -10.84
C THR A 456 -2.37 -17.23 -10.64
N LYS A 457 -2.93 -17.74 -11.74
CA LYS A 457 -4.20 -18.49 -11.79
C LYS A 457 -4.01 -19.98 -11.65
N ILE A 458 -2.98 -20.55 -12.27
CA ILE A 458 -2.81 -22.01 -12.36
C ILE A 458 -1.73 -22.59 -11.44
N GLU A 459 -0.80 -21.77 -10.92
CA GLU A 459 0.29 -22.22 -10.05
C GLU A 459 -0.01 -22.00 -8.57
N VAL A 460 0.33 -22.98 -7.75
CA VAL A 460 0.25 -22.87 -6.28
C VAL A 460 1.29 -21.88 -5.74
N ASP A 461 2.51 -21.89 -6.30
CA ASP A 461 3.57 -20.93 -6.00
C ASP A 461 4.22 -20.43 -7.29
N GLN A 462 4.07 -19.14 -7.59
CA GLN A 462 4.60 -18.50 -8.79
C GLN A 462 6.13 -18.44 -8.82
N LYS A 463 6.80 -18.41 -7.66
CA LYS A 463 8.26 -18.40 -7.57
C LYS A 463 8.86 -19.78 -7.83
N ARG A 464 8.04 -20.83 -7.69
CA ARG A 464 8.39 -22.23 -7.96
C ARG A 464 7.34 -22.85 -8.89
N PRO A 465 7.19 -22.34 -10.12
CA PRO A 465 6.14 -22.80 -11.03
C PRO A 465 6.38 -24.27 -11.39
N ARG A 466 5.30 -25.06 -11.43
CA ARG A 466 5.34 -26.51 -11.71
C ARG A 466 4.78 -26.85 -13.08
N PHE A 467 3.80 -26.08 -13.57
CA PHE A 467 3.15 -26.32 -14.86
C PHE A 467 3.86 -25.55 -15.97
N ILE A 468 3.89 -24.22 -15.90
CA ILE A 468 4.55 -23.40 -16.93
C ILE A 468 5.97 -23.12 -16.49
N LEU A 469 6.96 -23.75 -17.12
CA LEU A 469 8.37 -23.60 -16.80
C LEU A 469 9.05 -22.62 -17.75
N SER A 470 9.96 -21.81 -17.22
CA SER A 470 10.76 -20.89 -18.02
C SER A 470 11.95 -21.63 -18.63
N ALA A 471 12.07 -21.62 -19.96
CA ALA A 471 13.28 -22.04 -20.68
C ALA A 471 14.16 -20.79 -20.87
N ARG A 472 15.23 -20.67 -20.05
CA ARG A 472 16.07 -19.46 -19.99
C ARG A 472 16.55 -19.04 -21.39
N GLY A 473 16.15 -17.84 -21.80
CA GLY A 473 16.56 -17.22 -23.08
C GLY A 473 15.76 -17.65 -24.31
N GLU A 474 14.90 -18.68 -24.20
CA GLU A 474 14.21 -19.26 -25.36
C GLU A 474 12.69 -19.06 -25.31
N GLY A 475 12.06 -19.25 -24.15
CA GLY A 475 10.61 -19.11 -24.01
C GLY A 475 10.04 -19.88 -22.82
N TYR A 476 8.89 -20.51 -23.02
CA TYR A 476 8.14 -21.20 -21.96
C TYR A 476 7.65 -22.57 -22.43
N LEU A 477 7.48 -23.50 -21.50
CA LEU A 477 6.88 -24.80 -21.80
C LEU A 477 5.85 -25.16 -20.74
N LEU A 478 4.75 -25.75 -21.16
CA LEU A 478 3.79 -26.38 -20.26
C LEU A 478 4.19 -27.83 -20.05
N ARG A 479 4.48 -28.19 -18.81
CA ARG A 479 4.78 -29.56 -18.41
C ARG A 479 3.49 -30.23 -17.95
N ILE A 480 3.12 -31.30 -18.65
CA ILE A 480 1.98 -32.16 -18.30
C ILE A 480 2.54 -33.56 -18.04
N ARG A 481 2.21 -34.13 -16.88
CA ARG A 481 2.59 -35.50 -16.49
C ARG A 481 1.45 -36.47 -16.76
#